data_AF-A0A7Y4M3X1-F1
#
_entry.id   AF-A0A7Y4M3X1-F1
#
_cell.length_a   1.000
_cell.length_b   1.000
_cell.length_c   1.000
_cell.angle_alpha   90.00
_cell.angle_beta   90.00
_cell.angle_gamma   90.00
#
_symmetry.space_group_name_H-M   'P 1'
#
loop_
_entity.id
_entity.type
_entity.pdbx_description
1 polymer ?
#
loop_
_entity_poly.entity_id
_entity_poly.type
_entity_poly.pdbx_seq_one_letter_code
_entity_poly.pdbx_strand_id
1 'polypeptide(L)'
;MAEKSHGTPAKGTGAHTEADGGHGGGFPPFESNTFASQLVSLFIAFVALYVIVSRFALPRVESVIDARQNAIESDLAAAQKLKDESDAALKAYETELASARARAQAIGNETREKLNAAAEAERKALEDQLAAKLTAAEKQIAATRETAMSNVRGIAADAAGAIVQRLTGVLPDGKTVSKAVDASLKG
;
A
#
# COMPACT_ATOMS: atom_id res chain seq x y z
N MET A 1 -19.39 99.47 -82.45
CA MET A 1 -18.47 100.47 -83.05
C MET A 1 -17.06 100.04 -82.73
N ALA A 2 -16.20 100.10 -83.74
CA ALA A 2 -14.88 99.48 -83.80
C ALA A 2 -13.83 100.11 -82.85
N GLU A 3 -12.96 99.21 -82.39
CA GLU A 3 -11.53 99.33 -82.06
C GLU A 3 -10.81 100.67 -82.26
N LYS A 4 -9.95 101.01 -81.28
CA LYS A 4 -8.66 101.62 -81.57
C LYS A 4 -7.58 101.16 -80.58
N SER A 5 -6.58 100.50 -81.15
CA SER A 5 -5.33 99.98 -80.57
C SER A 5 -4.34 101.09 -80.17
N HIS A 6 -3.50 100.84 -79.16
CA HIS A 6 -2.01 100.86 -79.26
C HIS A 6 -1.28 100.78 -77.88
N GLY A 7 -0.43 99.75 -77.70
CA GLY A 7 1.00 99.86 -77.27
C GLY A 7 1.44 100.06 -75.80
N THR A 8 1.59 98.95 -75.05
CA THR A 8 2.71 98.43 -74.17
C THR A 8 3.79 99.42 -73.64
N PRO A 9 4.26 99.36 -72.35
CA PRO A 9 5.03 98.21 -71.81
C PRO A 9 4.86 97.79 -70.34
N ALA A 10 5.38 96.58 -70.05
CA ALA A 10 5.34 95.81 -68.81
C ALA A 10 6.25 96.33 -67.68
N LYS A 11 5.83 96.13 -66.41
CA LYS A 11 6.69 95.63 -65.30
C LYS A 11 5.92 95.46 -63.98
N GLY A 12 6.17 94.33 -63.30
CA GLY A 12 6.27 94.29 -61.84
C GLY A 12 5.12 93.66 -61.06
N THR A 13 5.24 92.36 -60.79
CA THR A 13 4.61 91.69 -59.64
C THR A 13 5.24 92.18 -58.33
N GLY A 14 4.41 92.55 -57.34
CA GLY A 14 4.86 92.95 -56.01
C GLY A 14 3.78 92.71 -54.96
N ALA A 15 3.82 91.53 -54.33
CA ALA A 15 3.11 91.26 -53.09
C ALA A 15 3.74 92.08 -51.96
N HIS A 16 2.91 92.80 -51.20
CA HIS A 16 3.31 93.47 -49.97
C HIS A 16 2.23 93.20 -48.91
N THR A 17 2.63 92.52 -47.85
CA THR A 17 2.03 92.67 -46.52
C THR A 17 3.23 92.91 -45.62
N GLU A 18 3.25 94.11 -45.08
CA GLU A 18 4.38 94.72 -44.41
C GLU A 18 4.62 94.05 -43.06
N ALA A 19 5.86 93.61 -42.82
CA ALA A 19 6.38 93.40 -41.48
C ALA A 19 7.12 94.69 -41.10
N ASP A 20 6.51 95.48 -40.22
CA ASP A 20 7.15 96.66 -39.65
C ASP A 20 8.27 96.20 -38.70
N GLY A 21 9.48 96.65 -39.01
CA GLY A 21 10.71 96.25 -38.34
C GLY A 21 10.92 97.02 -37.04
N GLY A 22 11.15 96.32 -35.94
CA GLY A 22 11.43 96.99 -34.68
C GLY A 22 11.78 96.16 -33.45
N HIS A 23 12.37 94.96 -33.52
CA HIS A 23 13.08 94.37 -32.37
C HIS A 23 14.25 93.49 -32.84
N GLY A 24 15.47 93.91 -32.53
CA GLY A 24 16.65 93.05 -32.58
C GLY A 24 16.55 92.02 -31.46
N GLY A 25 16.07 90.83 -31.79
CA GLY A 25 15.94 89.69 -30.90
C GLY A 25 16.13 88.42 -31.73
N GLY A 26 16.97 87.50 -31.25
CA GLY A 26 17.29 86.28 -31.97
C GLY A 26 16.06 85.41 -32.23
N PHE A 27 16.24 84.34 -33.01
CA PHE A 27 15.18 83.37 -33.32
C PHE A 27 14.30 83.09 -32.08
N PRO A 28 12.98 83.34 -32.12
CA PRO A 28 12.11 83.40 -30.93
C PRO A 28 12.22 82.23 -29.94
N PRO A 29 12.43 80.96 -30.35
CA PRO A 29 12.57 79.86 -29.40
C PRO A 29 13.94 79.78 -28.70
N PHE A 30 14.90 80.66 -29.00
CA PHE A 30 16.20 80.76 -28.32
C PHE A 30 16.35 82.05 -27.48
N GLU A 31 15.29 82.84 -27.31
CA GLU A 31 15.33 84.00 -26.42
C GLU A 31 15.34 83.58 -24.95
N SER A 32 16.41 83.94 -24.23
CA SER A 32 16.68 83.42 -22.89
C SER A 32 15.63 83.76 -21.83
N ASN A 33 14.85 84.81 -22.07
CA ASN A 33 13.75 85.24 -21.22
C ASN A 33 12.56 84.25 -21.20
N THR A 34 12.43 83.39 -22.22
CA THR A 34 11.33 82.40 -22.31
C THR A 34 11.67 81.04 -21.71
N PHE A 35 12.97 80.72 -21.53
CA PHE A 35 13.42 79.45 -20.96
C PHE A 35 12.90 79.23 -19.54
N ALA A 36 12.83 80.26 -18.70
CA ALA A 36 12.32 80.13 -17.34
C ALA A 36 10.85 79.64 -17.33
N SER A 37 10.00 80.19 -18.20
CA SER A 37 8.59 79.77 -18.31
C SER A 37 8.43 78.36 -18.87
N GLN A 38 9.23 77.99 -19.89
CA GLN A 38 9.24 76.63 -20.44
C GLN A 38 9.72 75.59 -19.41
N LEU A 39 10.75 75.92 -18.61
CA LEU A 39 11.24 75.06 -17.53
C LEU A 39 10.21 74.90 -16.41
N VAL A 40 9.50 75.97 -16.04
CA VAL A 40 8.41 75.91 -15.05
C VAL A 40 7.26 75.06 -15.57
N SER A 41 6.84 75.24 -16.83
CA SER A 41 5.79 74.42 -17.45
C SER A 41 6.20 72.95 -17.57
N LEU A 42 7.45 72.67 -17.92
CA LEU A 42 7.99 71.32 -17.98
C LEU A 42 8.04 70.68 -16.59
N PHE A 43 8.44 71.44 -15.57
CA PHE A 43 8.46 70.97 -14.19
C PHE A 43 7.06 70.63 -13.69
N ILE A 44 6.06 71.49 -13.95
CA ILE A 44 4.66 71.21 -13.59
C ILE A 44 4.15 69.96 -14.31
N ALA A 45 4.41 69.82 -15.62
CA ALA A 45 4.03 68.63 -16.38
C ALA A 45 4.73 67.36 -15.88
N PHE A 46 6.01 67.45 -15.53
CA PHE A 46 6.80 66.36 -14.98
C PHE A 46 6.27 65.91 -13.62
N VAL A 47 5.99 66.85 -12.71
CA VAL A 47 5.42 66.55 -11.39
C VAL A 47 4.03 65.93 -11.54
N ALA A 48 3.17 66.46 -12.42
CA ALA A 48 1.86 65.89 -12.69
C ALA A 48 1.97 64.44 -13.22
N LEU A 49 2.86 64.19 -14.18
CA LEU A 49 3.14 62.85 -14.69
C LEU A 49 3.69 61.92 -13.60
N TYR A 50 4.63 62.40 -12.80
CA TYR A 50 5.23 61.65 -11.70
C TYR A 50 4.17 61.20 -10.68
N VAL A 51 3.25 62.09 -10.29
CA VAL A 51 2.14 61.76 -9.38
C VAL A 51 1.23 60.70 -10.01
N ILE A 52 0.91 60.80 -11.30
CA ILE A 52 0.09 59.79 -11.99
C ILE A 52 0.79 58.43 -12.03
N VAL A 53 2.06 58.39 -12.41
CA VAL A 53 2.84 57.14 -12.51
C VAL A 53 3.02 56.51 -11.12
N SER A 54 3.42 57.29 -10.13
CA SER A 54 3.59 56.80 -8.76
C SER A 54 2.29 56.30 -8.15
N ARG A 55 1.15 56.96 -8.44
CA ARG A 55 -0.13 56.60 -7.83
C ARG A 55 -0.94 55.53 -8.57
N PHE A 56 -0.67 55.31 -9.86
CA PHE A 56 -1.45 54.39 -10.71
C PHE A 56 -0.63 53.31 -11.41
N ALA A 57 0.59 53.59 -11.88
CA ALA A 57 1.38 52.62 -12.62
C ALA A 57 2.17 51.70 -11.67
N LEU A 58 2.86 52.26 -10.69
CA LEU A 58 3.61 51.48 -9.69
C LEU A 58 2.73 50.49 -8.90
N PRO A 59 1.58 50.89 -8.32
CA PRO A 59 0.76 49.94 -7.55
C PRO A 59 0.19 48.81 -8.39
N ARG A 60 -0.02 49.03 -9.70
CA ARG A 60 -0.45 47.95 -10.61
C ARG A 60 0.66 46.92 -10.82
N VAL A 61 1.91 47.37 -11.00
CA VAL A 61 3.05 46.46 -11.18
C VAL A 61 3.33 45.68 -9.89
N GLU A 62 3.30 46.36 -8.74
CA GLU A 62 3.44 45.75 -7.42
C GLU A 62 2.37 44.67 -7.20
N SER A 63 1.09 44.97 -7.49
CA SER A 63 0.00 43.99 -7.34
C SER A 63 0.18 42.73 -8.19
N VAL A 64 0.77 42.83 -9.39
CA VAL A 64 1.01 41.68 -10.26
C VAL A 64 2.18 40.84 -9.74
N ILE A 65 3.22 41.49 -9.22
CA ILE A 65 4.37 40.82 -8.62
C ILE A 65 3.93 40.08 -7.35
N ASP A 66 3.15 40.72 -6.49
CA ASP A 66 2.60 40.11 -5.28
C ASP A 66 1.64 38.97 -5.61
N ALA A 67 0.75 39.14 -6.59
CA ALA A 67 -0.16 38.07 -7.01
C ALA A 67 0.61 36.83 -7.51
N ARG A 68 1.71 37.03 -8.26
CA ARG A 68 2.56 35.93 -8.71
C ARG A 68 3.30 35.25 -7.57
N GLN A 69 3.88 36.03 -6.65
CA GLN A 69 4.56 35.49 -5.47
C GLN A 69 3.59 34.66 -4.63
N ASN A 70 2.42 35.21 -4.30
CA ASN A 70 1.39 34.53 -3.54
C ASN A 70 0.91 33.24 -4.23
N ALA A 71 0.74 33.26 -5.57
CA ALA A 71 0.37 32.06 -6.31
C ALA A 71 1.46 30.98 -6.23
N ILE A 72 2.74 31.36 -6.44
CA ILE A 72 3.87 30.42 -6.35
C ILE A 72 3.99 29.85 -4.94
N GLU A 73 3.90 30.68 -3.91
CA GLU A 73 3.96 30.24 -2.51
C GLU A 73 2.79 29.32 -2.16
N SER A 74 1.58 29.65 -2.60
CA SER A 74 0.39 28.80 -2.43
C SER A 74 0.56 27.45 -3.13
N ASP A 75 1.03 27.45 -4.38
CA ASP A 75 1.24 26.24 -5.16
C ASP A 75 2.35 25.36 -4.54
N LEU A 76 3.44 25.98 -4.07
CA LEU A 76 4.52 25.28 -3.38
C LEU A 76 4.05 24.69 -2.05
N ALA A 77 3.27 25.44 -1.27
CA ALA A 77 2.69 24.96 -0.02
C ALA A 77 1.70 23.81 -0.27
N ALA A 78 0.87 23.90 -1.30
CA ALA A 78 -0.04 22.83 -1.70
C ALA A 78 0.73 21.58 -2.15
N ALA A 79 1.77 21.74 -2.97
CA ALA A 79 2.62 20.65 -3.41
C ALA A 79 3.34 19.97 -2.24
N GLN A 80 3.88 20.75 -1.29
CA GLN A 80 4.52 20.21 -0.09
C GLN A 80 3.52 19.45 0.78
N LYS A 81 2.31 20.00 1.00
CA LYS A 81 1.25 19.32 1.75
C LYS A 81 0.85 17.99 1.10
N LEU A 82 0.67 17.97 -0.22
CA LEU A 82 0.35 16.74 -0.96
C LEU A 82 1.48 15.72 -0.88
N LYS A 83 2.74 16.18 -0.90
CA LYS A 83 3.92 15.33 -0.72
C LYS A 83 3.93 14.71 0.68
N ASP A 84 3.75 15.52 1.72
CA ASP A 84 3.73 15.08 3.10
C ASP A 84 2.58 14.09 3.37
N GLU A 85 1.39 14.35 2.82
CA GLU A 85 0.23 13.44 2.88
C GLU A 85 0.52 12.11 2.18
N SER A 86 1.16 12.15 1.01
CA SER A 86 1.54 10.95 0.25
C SER A 86 2.58 10.12 1.00
N ASP A 87 3.60 10.77 1.55
CA ASP A 87 4.66 10.12 2.31
C ASP A 87 4.10 9.52 3.63
N ALA A 88 3.17 10.22 4.28
CA ALA A 88 2.46 9.70 5.45
C ALA A 88 1.58 8.49 5.11
N ALA A 89 0.84 8.55 4.00
CA ALA A 89 0.01 7.44 3.52
C ALA A 89 0.87 6.22 3.14
N LEU A 90 2.02 6.45 2.49
CA LEU A 90 2.96 5.39 2.11
C LEU A 90 3.53 4.72 3.36
N LYS A 91 3.97 5.50 4.35
CA LYS A 91 4.47 4.97 5.62
C LYS A 91 3.41 4.17 6.38
N ALA A 92 2.17 4.65 6.41
CA ALA A 92 1.05 3.94 7.02
C ALA A 92 0.78 2.61 6.28
N TYR A 93 0.76 2.63 4.95
CA TYR A 93 0.58 1.44 4.12
C TYR A 93 1.69 0.40 4.34
N GLU A 94 2.95 0.82 4.35
CA GLU A 94 4.09 -0.06 4.61
C GLU A 94 4.03 -0.68 6.02
N THR A 95 3.64 0.11 7.01
CA THR A 95 3.46 -0.37 8.40
C THR A 95 2.35 -1.41 8.49
N GLU A 96 1.20 -1.14 7.87
CA GLU A 96 0.08 -2.09 7.81
C GLU A 96 0.44 -3.36 7.06
N LEU A 97 1.18 -3.25 5.95
CA LEU A 97 1.66 -4.40 5.19
C LEU A 97 2.64 -5.25 6.01
N ALA A 98 3.58 -4.62 6.72
CA ALA A 98 4.51 -5.31 7.61
C ALA A 98 3.76 -6.02 8.76
N SER A 99 2.80 -5.33 9.39
CA SER A 99 1.93 -5.90 10.43
C SER A 99 1.11 -7.07 9.91
N ALA A 100 0.52 -6.96 8.71
CA ALA A 100 -0.25 -8.04 8.10
C ALA A 100 0.61 -9.27 7.80
N ARG A 101 1.83 -9.07 7.28
CA ARG A 101 2.80 -10.16 7.04
C ARG A 101 3.22 -10.84 8.35
N ALA A 102 3.52 -10.06 9.39
CA ALA A 102 3.87 -10.58 10.71
C ALA A 102 2.71 -11.39 11.32
N ARG A 103 1.47 -10.89 11.23
CA ARG A 103 0.27 -11.60 11.68
C ARG A 103 0.05 -12.90 10.91
N ALA A 104 0.21 -12.89 9.59
CA ALA A 104 0.08 -14.10 8.77
C ALA A 104 1.11 -15.16 9.15
N GLN A 105 2.37 -14.76 9.38
CA GLN A 105 3.42 -15.67 9.86
C GLN A 105 3.11 -16.21 11.25
N ALA A 106 2.65 -15.37 12.18
CA ALA A 106 2.26 -15.78 13.52
C ALA A 106 1.11 -16.80 13.49
N ILE A 107 0.05 -16.55 12.71
CA ILE A 107 -1.07 -17.48 12.52
C ILE A 107 -0.58 -18.80 11.92
N GLY A 108 0.31 -18.74 10.92
CA GLY A 108 0.88 -19.94 10.31
C GLY A 108 1.66 -20.80 11.30
N ASN A 109 2.49 -20.17 12.14
CA ASN A 109 3.27 -20.86 13.17
C ASN A 109 2.36 -21.42 14.27
N GLU A 110 1.44 -20.62 14.80
CA GLU A 110 0.48 -21.05 15.83
C GLU A 110 -0.38 -22.23 15.34
N THR A 111 -0.84 -22.18 14.08
CA THR A 111 -1.60 -23.28 13.49
C THR A 111 -0.76 -24.54 13.36
N ARG A 112 0.49 -24.44 12.91
CA ARG A 112 1.40 -25.59 12.83
C ARG A 112 1.65 -26.20 14.21
N GLU A 113 1.90 -25.38 15.23
CA GLU A 113 2.10 -25.84 16.61
C GLU A 113 0.85 -26.54 17.15
N LYS A 114 -0.34 -25.96 16.96
CA LYS A 114 -1.62 -26.58 17.36
C LYS A 114 -1.86 -27.91 16.65
N LEU A 115 -1.62 -27.98 15.34
CA LEU A 115 -1.80 -29.21 14.57
C LEU A 115 -0.81 -30.29 14.98
N ASN A 116 0.46 -29.94 15.21
CA ASN A 116 1.46 -30.88 15.71
C ASN A 116 1.10 -31.41 17.10
N ALA A 117 0.65 -30.53 18.00
CA ALA A 117 0.21 -30.93 19.34
C ALA A 117 -1.02 -31.85 19.28
N ALA A 118 -2.00 -31.54 18.42
CA ALA A 118 -3.18 -32.37 18.21
C ALA A 118 -2.82 -33.75 17.61
N ALA A 119 -1.93 -33.78 16.61
CA ALA A 119 -1.46 -35.01 15.98
C ALA A 119 -0.71 -35.90 16.98
N GLU A 120 0.16 -35.33 17.81
CA GLU A 120 0.86 -36.08 18.87
C GLU A 120 -0.10 -36.61 19.94
N ALA A 121 -1.13 -35.84 20.31
CA ALA A 121 -2.15 -36.28 21.25
C ALA A 121 -3.00 -37.43 20.67
N GLU A 122 -3.44 -37.31 19.41
CA GLU A 122 -4.20 -38.35 18.72
C GLU A 122 -3.36 -39.62 18.55
N ARG A 123 -2.09 -39.47 18.15
CA ARG A 123 -1.15 -40.58 18.03
C ARG A 123 -0.99 -41.32 19.35
N LYS A 124 -0.79 -40.63 20.47
CA LYS A 124 -0.71 -41.26 21.80
C LYS A 124 -1.99 -41.99 22.17
N ALA A 125 -3.15 -41.37 21.93
CA ALA A 125 -4.43 -42.01 22.20
C ALA A 125 -4.63 -43.29 21.36
N LEU A 126 -4.21 -43.28 20.09
CA LEU A 126 -4.24 -44.45 19.22
C LEU A 126 -3.26 -45.53 19.68
N GLU A 127 -2.04 -45.16 20.07
CA GLU A 127 -1.04 -46.08 20.64
C GLU A 127 -1.59 -46.76 21.90
N ASP A 128 -2.21 -46.02 22.82
CA ASP A 128 -2.82 -46.56 24.04
C ASP A 128 -3.99 -47.51 23.72
N GLN A 129 -4.85 -47.14 22.77
CA GLN A 129 -5.95 -48.00 22.33
C GLN A 129 -5.46 -49.29 21.66
N LEU A 130 -4.41 -49.19 20.84
CA LEU A 130 -3.79 -50.35 20.20
C LEU A 130 -3.14 -51.27 21.24
N ALA A 131 -2.42 -50.73 22.22
CA ALA A 131 -1.85 -51.50 23.32
C ALA A 131 -2.94 -52.25 24.11
N ALA A 132 -4.03 -51.57 24.45
CA ALA A 132 -5.16 -52.20 25.14
C ALA A 132 -5.80 -53.33 24.31
N LYS A 133 -5.99 -53.12 23.00
CA LYS A 133 -6.51 -54.14 22.07
C LYS A 133 -5.57 -55.34 21.95
N LEU A 134 -4.25 -55.09 21.88
CA LEU A 134 -3.24 -56.15 21.84
C LEU A 134 -3.30 -57.00 23.11
N THR A 135 -3.30 -56.37 24.30
CA THR A 135 -3.42 -57.11 25.57
C THR A 135 -4.73 -57.90 25.67
N ALA A 136 -5.85 -57.34 25.19
CA ALA A 136 -7.12 -58.05 25.18
C ALA A 136 -7.09 -59.27 24.24
N ALA A 137 -6.52 -59.11 23.04
CA ALA A 137 -6.36 -60.20 22.08
C ALA A 137 -5.43 -61.29 22.62
N GLU A 138 -4.31 -60.93 23.27
CA GLU A 138 -3.39 -61.87 23.91
C GLU A 138 -4.09 -62.69 25.00
N LYS A 139 -4.91 -62.05 25.84
CA LYS A 139 -5.73 -62.75 26.85
C LYS A 139 -6.72 -63.72 26.22
N GLN A 140 -7.39 -63.31 25.14
CA GLN A 140 -8.33 -64.17 24.42
C GLN A 140 -7.64 -65.37 23.77
N ILE A 141 -6.46 -65.16 23.17
CA ILE A 141 -5.63 -66.23 22.61
C ILE A 141 -5.19 -67.21 23.71
N ALA A 142 -4.75 -66.70 24.87
CA ALA A 142 -4.36 -67.54 26.00
C ALA A 142 -5.52 -68.39 26.53
N ALA A 143 -6.70 -67.79 26.72
CA ALA A 143 -7.90 -68.51 27.16
C ALA A 143 -8.38 -69.56 26.14
N THR A 144 -8.33 -69.23 24.85
CA THR A 144 -8.68 -70.16 23.77
C THR A 144 -7.69 -71.32 23.72
N ARG A 145 -6.40 -71.05 23.89
CA ARG A 145 -5.35 -72.08 23.98
C ARG A 145 -5.59 -72.99 25.17
N GLU A 146 -5.87 -72.45 26.35
CA GLU A 146 -6.14 -73.25 27.56
C GLU A 146 -7.36 -74.15 27.36
N THR A 147 -8.45 -73.60 26.81
CA THR A 147 -9.68 -74.36 26.50
C THR A 147 -9.40 -75.47 25.49
N ALA A 148 -8.67 -75.18 24.40
CA ALA A 148 -8.30 -76.16 23.40
C ALA A 148 -7.44 -77.29 23.98
N MET A 149 -6.46 -76.96 24.82
CA MET A 149 -5.63 -77.94 25.51
C MET A 149 -6.45 -78.80 26.50
N SER A 150 -7.41 -78.21 27.22
CA SER A 150 -8.33 -78.94 28.09
C SER A 150 -9.21 -79.92 27.31
N ASN A 151 -9.74 -79.50 26.16
CA ASN A 151 -10.54 -80.36 25.29
C ASN A 151 -9.72 -81.54 24.75
N VAL A 152 -8.47 -81.30 24.34
CA VAL A 152 -7.55 -82.36 23.90
C VAL A 152 -7.28 -83.35 25.04
N ARG A 153 -7.06 -82.88 26.27
CA ARG A 153 -6.91 -83.77 27.45
C ARG A 153 -8.15 -84.63 27.69
N GLY A 154 -9.35 -84.05 27.58
CA GLY A 154 -10.61 -84.78 27.70
C GLY A 154 -10.74 -85.88 26.65
N ILE A 155 -10.54 -85.54 25.37
CA ILE A 155 -10.60 -86.50 24.26
C ILE A 155 -9.56 -87.62 24.44
N ALA A 156 -8.34 -87.30 24.88
CA ALA A 156 -7.31 -88.29 25.14
C ALA A 156 -7.68 -89.24 26.30
N ALA A 157 -8.27 -88.73 27.39
CA ALA A 157 -8.74 -89.54 28.50
C ALA A 157 -9.91 -90.45 28.09
N ASP A 158 -10.88 -89.94 27.33
CA ASP A 158 -12.00 -90.71 26.82
C ASP A 158 -11.54 -91.82 25.87
N ALA A 159 -10.64 -91.50 24.94
CA ALA A 159 -10.05 -92.47 24.02
C ALA A 159 -9.25 -93.55 24.76
N ALA A 160 -8.41 -93.17 25.72
CA ALA A 160 -7.64 -94.11 26.54
C ALA A 160 -8.56 -95.03 27.36
N GLY A 161 -9.61 -94.48 27.97
CA GLY A 161 -10.61 -95.26 28.72
C GLY A 161 -11.33 -96.28 27.83
N ALA A 162 -11.76 -95.86 26.64
CA ALA A 162 -12.41 -96.74 25.66
C ALA A 162 -11.49 -97.86 25.17
N ILE A 163 -10.20 -97.56 24.95
CA ILE A 163 -9.19 -98.56 24.56
C ILE A 163 -8.99 -99.60 25.69
N VAL A 164 -8.83 -99.16 26.94
CA VAL A 164 -8.66 -100.05 28.10
C VAL A 164 -9.90 -100.91 28.32
N GLN A 165 -11.10 -100.33 28.19
CA GLN A 165 -12.36 -101.08 28.29
C GLN A 165 -12.45 -102.18 27.22
N ARG A 166 -12.10 -101.87 25.96
CA ARG A 166 -12.09 -102.86 24.89
C ARG A 166 -11.07 -103.98 25.10
N LEU A 167 -9.90 -103.69 25.68
CA LEU A 167 -8.82 -104.66 25.89
C LEU A 167 -9.05 -105.56 27.12
N THR A 168 -9.59 -105.01 28.20
CA THR A 168 -9.70 -105.70 29.50
C THR A 168 -11.12 -106.17 29.81
N GLY A 169 -12.14 -105.67 29.10
CA GLY A 169 -13.55 -105.95 29.35
C GLY A 169 -14.12 -105.25 30.59
N VAL A 170 -13.32 -104.50 31.33
CA VAL A 170 -13.71 -103.80 32.56
C VAL A 170 -13.65 -102.29 32.33
N LEU A 171 -14.65 -101.56 32.82
CA LEU A 171 -14.67 -100.10 32.76
C LEU A 171 -13.67 -99.52 33.79
N PRO A 172 -12.57 -98.86 33.37
CA PRO A 172 -11.62 -98.29 34.31
C PRO A 172 -12.19 -97.05 35.01
N ASP A 173 -11.74 -96.80 36.23
CA ASP A 173 -12.12 -95.58 36.98
C ASP A 173 -11.58 -94.32 36.29
N GLY A 174 -12.47 -93.38 35.95
CA GLY A 174 -12.15 -92.19 35.17
C GLY A 174 -11.12 -91.27 35.85
N LYS A 175 -11.07 -91.23 37.19
CA LYS A 175 -10.05 -90.47 37.92
C LYS A 175 -8.66 -91.06 37.76
N THR A 176 -8.57 -92.39 37.67
CA THR A 176 -7.31 -93.10 37.47
C THR A 176 -6.79 -92.92 36.04
N VAL A 177 -7.67 -92.98 35.04
CA VAL A 177 -7.32 -92.71 33.63
C VAL A 177 -6.85 -91.28 33.43
N SER A 178 -7.58 -90.29 33.96
CA SER A 178 -7.19 -88.88 33.88
C SER A 178 -5.82 -88.61 34.51
N LYS A 179 -5.54 -89.19 35.69
CA LYS A 179 -4.21 -89.08 36.33
C LYS A 179 -3.09 -89.69 35.48
N ALA A 180 -3.34 -90.83 34.82
CA ALA A 180 -2.35 -91.49 33.98
C ALA A 180 -2.04 -90.67 32.70
N VAL A 181 -3.07 -90.07 32.08
CA VAL A 181 -2.89 -89.16 30.94
C VAL A 181 -2.15 -87.89 31.36
N ASP A 182 -2.47 -87.31 32.51
CA ASP A 182 -1.76 -86.14 33.03
C ASP A 182 -0.28 -86.43 33.34
N ALA A 183 0.04 -87.64 33.80
CA ALA A 183 1.41 -88.07 34.03
C ALA A 183 2.19 -88.22 32.71
N SER A 184 1.54 -88.70 31.63
CA SER A 184 2.17 -88.83 30.32
C SER A 184 2.37 -87.51 29.58
N LEU A 185 1.60 -86.47 29.93
CA LEU A 185 1.74 -85.12 29.34
C LEU A 185 2.80 -84.26 30.04
N LYS A 186 3.32 -84.69 31.19
CA LYS A 186 4.35 -83.99 31.97
C LYS A 186 5.77 -84.57 31.83
N GLY A 187 5.91 -85.75 31.23
CA GLY A 187 7.19 -86.38 30.89
C GLY A 187 7.57 -86.12 29.45
#